data_AF-M0EF93-F1
#
_entry.id   AF-M0EF93-F1
#
_cell.length_a   1.000
_cell.length_b   1.000
_cell.length_c   1.000
_cell.angle_alpha   90.00
_cell.angle_beta   90.00
_cell.angle_gamma   90.00
#
_symmetry.space_group_name_H-M   'P 1'
#
loop_
_entity.id
_entity.type
_entity.pdbx_description
1 polymer ?
#
loop_
_entity_poly.entity_id
_entity_poly.type
_entity_poly.pdbx_seq_one_letter_code
_entity_poly.pdbx_strand_id
1 'polypeptide(L)'
;MPPSTRTLALLALLVVGLGLSFAFHATAGDTQITYEATAVEPGEDPASVADAARNVTDLDERLSDTSDRHREPVRTAAATGSFEGSLSPELDIALDDADSPYVAYNGSYYEWTLSTRGETTNATIEMRETGPETVFDAVARPAAAASSGVRTAIDEGTATNGSLRSGLYRQDGAYYAVAVESEAAVFAQVASSIVGFVLTPVGRGYAAVALGLLAYRYRDPTRDRLLTPRRAAAVAALALPVALVGTALFESGSLSRIVTGPASATVVAAGVLAGVLAAQRRWALLAGTTVGIGLLATAAIAGALGVVGLIFGPLAVLIGVATGAVPFGYGYWFARPAPEVSAG
;
A
#
# COMPACT_ATOMS: atom_id res chain seq x y z
N MET A 1 22.95 -15.88 37.80
CA MET A 1 23.89 -15.59 36.69
C MET A 1 23.18 -14.70 35.68
N PRO A 2 23.79 -13.60 35.21
CA PRO A 2 23.18 -12.77 34.17
C PRO A 2 23.01 -13.56 32.86
N PRO A 3 21.94 -13.30 32.09
CA PRO A 3 21.73 -13.96 30.80
C PRO A 3 22.88 -13.63 29.85
N SER A 4 23.40 -14.65 29.13
CA SER A 4 24.46 -14.45 28.14
C SER A 4 24.03 -13.46 27.05
N THR A 5 24.98 -12.78 26.39
CA THR A 5 24.74 -11.87 25.26
C THR A 5 23.92 -12.52 24.14
N ARG A 6 24.17 -13.82 23.86
CA ARG A 6 23.39 -14.60 22.89
C ARG A 6 21.92 -14.74 23.31
N THR A 7 21.61 -14.79 24.60
CA THR A 7 20.23 -14.91 25.11
C THR A 7 19.51 -13.58 25.01
N LEU A 8 20.18 -12.49 25.41
CA LEU A 8 19.64 -11.14 25.27
C LEU A 8 19.34 -10.78 23.82
N ALA A 9 20.21 -11.16 22.88
CA ALA A 9 19.96 -10.99 21.44
C ALA A 9 18.69 -11.70 20.97
N LEU A 10 18.47 -12.96 21.40
CA LEU A 10 17.25 -13.70 21.05
C LEU A 10 15.99 -13.08 21.66
N LEU A 11 16.07 -12.59 22.89
CA LEU A 11 14.96 -11.88 23.53
C LEU A 11 14.66 -10.55 22.82
N ALA A 12 15.68 -9.79 22.44
CA ALA A 12 15.52 -8.57 21.65
C ALA A 12 14.87 -8.87 20.28
N LEU A 13 15.32 -9.92 19.58
CA LEU A 13 14.71 -10.35 18.31
C LEU A 13 13.24 -10.76 18.51
N LEU A 14 12.91 -11.44 19.62
CA LEU A 14 11.54 -11.81 19.94
C LEU A 14 10.67 -10.58 20.21
N VAL A 15 11.15 -9.62 21.01
CA VAL A 15 10.42 -8.38 21.31
C VAL A 15 10.18 -7.56 20.04
N VAL A 16 11.20 -7.38 19.21
CA VAL A 16 11.07 -6.68 17.91
C VAL A 16 10.12 -7.45 16.99
N GLY A 17 10.26 -8.78 16.90
CA GLY A 17 9.40 -9.62 16.09
C GLY A 17 7.94 -9.55 16.50
N LEU A 18 7.65 -9.58 17.80
CA LEU A 18 6.30 -9.40 18.33
C LEU A 18 5.77 -7.99 18.03
N GLY A 19 6.53 -6.93 18.32
CA GLY A 19 6.10 -5.55 18.03
C GLY A 19 5.76 -5.34 16.55
N LEU A 20 6.63 -5.81 15.65
CA LEU A 20 6.39 -5.74 14.20
C LEU A 20 5.22 -6.63 13.75
N SER A 21 4.95 -7.75 14.42
CA SER A 21 3.80 -8.62 14.12
C SER A 21 2.45 -7.94 14.36
N PHE A 22 2.44 -6.83 15.12
CA PHE A 22 1.26 -6.02 15.40
C PHE A 22 1.24 -4.70 14.61
N ALA A 23 2.24 -4.43 13.75
CA ALA A 23 2.36 -3.17 13.05
C ALA A 23 1.11 -2.86 12.21
N PHE A 24 0.55 -3.83 11.47
CA PHE A 24 -0.68 -3.62 10.70
C PHE A 24 -1.90 -3.29 11.58
N HIS A 25 -1.99 -3.84 12.79
CA HIS A 25 -3.12 -3.55 13.67
C HIS A 25 -2.99 -2.17 14.31
N ALA A 26 -1.78 -1.81 14.75
CA ALA A 26 -1.49 -0.48 15.27
C ALA A 26 -1.68 0.62 14.21
N THR A 27 -1.40 0.33 12.94
CA THR A 27 -1.58 1.31 11.85
C THR A 27 -3.00 1.37 11.31
N ALA A 28 -3.72 0.24 11.28
CA ALA A 28 -5.09 0.19 10.77
C ALA A 28 -6.16 0.56 11.82
N GLY A 29 -5.84 0.48 13.13
CA GLY A 29 -6.80 0.71 14.22
C GLY A 29 -7.18 2.18 14.46
N ASP A 30 -6.28 3.12 14.17
CA ASP A 30 -6.47 4.55 14.51
C ASP A 30 -6.58 5.48 13.28
N THR A 31 -6.50 4.96 12.05
CA THR A 31 -6.59 5.79 10.85
C THR A 31 -8.03 5.93 10.38
N GLN A 32 -8.73 6.90 10.96
CA GLN A 32 -10.04 7.33 10.47
C GLN A 32 -9.85 8.45 9.43
N ILE A 33 -10.44 8.31 8.24
CA ILE A 33 -10.50 9.40 7.26
C ILE A 33 -11.66 10.31 7.67
N THR A 34 -11.36 11.58 7.91
CA THR A 34 -12.37 12.62 8.10
C THR A 34 -12.78 13.17 6.75
N TYR A 35 -14.08 13.29 6.55
CA TYR A 35 -14.68 13.96 5.41
C TYR A 35 -15.34 15.23 5.89
N GLU A 36 -15.19 16.29 5.11
CA GLU A 36 -15.79 17.59 5.35
C GLU A 36 -16.89 17.83 4.33
N ALA A 37 -17.99 18.43 4.77
CA ALA A 37 -19.05 18.89 3.90
C ALA A 37 -19.03 20.43 3.86
N THR A 38 -18.59 20.97 2.74
CA THR A 38 -18.52 22.42 2.53
C THR A 38 -19.75 22.85 1.74
N ALA A 39 -20.47 23.85 2.24
CA ALA A 39 -21.56 24.47 1.48
C ALA A 39 -20.96 25.19 0.26
N VAL A 40 -21.54 24.96 -0.92
CA VAL A 40 -21.10 25.55 -2.18
C VAL A 40 -22.27 26.13 -2.94
N GLU A 41 -22.05 27.27 -3.60
CA GLU A 41 -23.06 27.94 -4.43
C GLU A 41 -22.71 27.87 -5.92
N PRO A 42 -23.71 27.73 -6.82
CA PRO A 42 -23.49 27.90 -8.25
C PRO A 42 -22.95 29.31 -8.53
N GLY A 43 -21.70 29.38 -9.01
CA GLY A 43 -21.00 30.65 -9.27
C GLY A 43 -19.81 30.93 -8.34
N GLU A 44 -19.60 30.10 -7.32
CA GLU A 44 -18.32 30.05 -6.60
C GLU A 44 -17.23 29.36 -7.44
N ASP A 45 -16.01 29.29 -6.90
CA ASP A 45 -14.84 28.74 -7.57
C ASP A 45 -15.08 27.30 -8.07
N PRO A 46 -15.03 27.06 -9.39
CA PRO A 46 -15.29 25.74 -9.97
C PRO A 46 -14.42 24.60 -9.46
N ALA A 47 -13.20 24.93 -9.01
CA ALA A 47 -12.23 23.96 -8.47
C ALA A 47 -12.79 23.20 -7.26
N SER A 48 -13.48 23.90 -6.36
CA SER A 48 -14.07 23.31 -5.15
C SER A 48 -15.05 22.16 -5.42
N VAL A 49 -15.73 22.20 -6.57
CA VAL A 49 -16.67 21.17 -7.00
C VAL A 49 -15.97 20.05 -7.75
N ALA A 50 -14.92 20.38 -8.51
CA ALA A 50 -14.09 19.40 -9.21
C ALA A 50 -13.37 18.46 -8.23
N ASP A 51 -12.88 18.99 -7.10
CA ASP A 51 -12.26 18.19 -6.03
C ASP A 51 -13.23 17.19 -5.40
N ALA A 52 -14.48 17.62 -5.17
CA ALA A 52 -15.47 16.78 -4.52
C ALA A 52 -16.10 15.76 -5.49
N ALA A 53 -16.36 16.16 -6.74
CA ALA A 53 -17.21 15.40 -7.65
C ALA A 53 -16.45 14.81 -8.83
N ARG A 54 -16.30 13.48 -8.84
CA ARG A 54 -15.65 12.70 -9.94
C ARG A 54 -16.22 12.91 -11.35
N ASN A 55 -17.39 13.52 -11.47
CA ASN A 55 -18.01 13.82 -12.76
C ASN A 55 -17.59 15.20 -13.32
N VAL A 56 -16.73 15.92 -12.60
CA VAL A 56 -16.11 17.18 -12.97
C VAL A 56 -14.60 17.02 -12.78
N THR A 57 -13.82 17.29 -13.82
CA THR A 57 -12.34 17.25 -13.74
C THR A 57 -11.80 18.67 -13.62
N ASP A 58 -10.88 18.91 -12.67
CA ASP A 58 -10.09 20.13 -12.64
C ASP A 58 -8.95 20.02 -13.68
N LEU A 59 -9.03 20.83 -14.75
CA LEU A 59 -8.00 20.88 -15.77
C LEU A 59 -6.84 21.81 -15.37
N ASP A 60 -7.05 22.81 -14.51
CA ASP A 60 -5.96 23.68 -14.07
C ASP A 60 -4.98 22.92 -13.17
N GLU A 61 -5.50 22.10 -12.27
CA GLU A 61 -4.69 21.21 -11.44
C GLU A 61 -4.01 20.12 -12.28
N ARG A 62 -4.75 19.39 -13.13
CA ARG A 62 -4.14 18.34 -13.97
C ARG A 62 -3.03 18.86 -14.88
N LEU A 63 -3.19 20.08 -15.39
CA LEU A 63 -2.21 20.69 -16.27
C LEU A 63 -1.08 21.37 -15.50
N SER A 64 -1.08 21.43 -14.17
CA SER A 64 -0.13 22.21 -13.34
C SER A 64 1.34 21.98 -13.73
N ASP A 65 1.71 20.71 -13.97
CA ASP A 65 3.07 20.29 -14.32
C ASP A 65 3.35 20.30 -15.83
N THR A 66 2.31 20.51 -16.63
CA THR A 66 2.42 20.64 -18.08
C THR A 66 2.88 22.06 -18.40
N SER A 67 3.99 22.22 -19.14
CA SER A 67 4.46 23.58 -19.47
C SER A 67 3.50 24.29 -20.43
N ASP A 68 3.48 25.62 -20.36
CA ASP A 68 2.54 26.47 -21.11
C ASP A 68 2.46 26.17 -22.61
N ARG A 69 3.60 25.82 -23.23
CA ARG A 69 3.67 25.48 -24.65
C ARG A 69 2.84 24.25 -24.99
N HIS A 70 2.77 23.29 -24.08
CA HIS A 70 2.03 22.04 -24.28
C HIS A 70 0.56 22.17 -23.90
N ARG A 71 0.13 23.25 -23.23
CA ARG A 71 -1.30 23.50 -22.89
C ARG A 71 -2.10 24.14 -24.03
N GLU A 72 -1.44 24.54 -25.12
CA GLU A 72 -2.06 25.25 -26.24
C GLU A 72 -3.30 24.55 -26.83
N PRO A 73 -3.34 23.20 -26.98
CA PRO A 73 -4.55 22.51 -27.43
C PRO A 73 -5.77 22.75 -26.55
N VAL A 74 -5.60 22.69 -25.22
CA VAL A 74 -6.69 22.92 -24.25
C VAL A 74 -7.12 24.38 -24.27
N ARG A 75 -6.16 25.32 -24.31
CA ARG A 75 -6.46 26.77 -24.45
C ARG A 75 -7.24 27.06 -25.73
N THR A 76 -6.84 26.44 -26.83
CA THR A 76 -7.53 26.58 -28.11
C THR A 76 -8.95 26.07 -27.98
N ALA A 77 -9.15 24.84 -27.49
CA ALA A 77 -10.47 24.28 -27.29
C ALA A 77 -11.35 25.15 -26.38
N ALA A 78 -10.83 25.65 -25.26
CA ALA A 78 -11.55 26.53 -24.35
C ALA A 78 -11.96 27.86 -25.02
N ALA A 79 -11.12 28.40 -25.90
CA ALA A 79 -11.36 29.68 -26.58
C ALA A 79 -12.26 29.56 -27.81
N THR A 80 -12.16 28.48 -28.58
CA THR A 80 -12.84 28.30 -29.88
C THR A 80 -13.93 27.25 -29.87
N GLY A 81 -14.06 26.50 -28.78
CA GLY A 81 -15.02 25.40 -28.61
C GLY A 81 -14.46 24.02 -28.98
N SER A 82 -13.38 23.96 -29.74
CA SER A 82 -12.76 22.69 -30.15
C SER A 82 -11.31 22.85 -30.59
N PHE A 83 -10.55 21.76 -30.47
CA PHE A 83 -9.22 21.58 -31.04
C PHE A 83 -9.16 20.21 -31.72
N GLU A 84 -8.58 20.14 -32.93
CA GLU A 84 -8.27 18.88 -33.60
C GLU A 84 -6.79 18.92 -34.03
N GLY A 85 -6.01 17.95 -33.56
CA GLY A 85 -4.59 17.86 -33.88
C GLY A 85 -3.84 16.87 -33.02
N SER A 86 -2.51 16.87 -33.15
CA SER A 86 -1.64 16.01 -32.34
C SER A 86 -1.38 16.62 -30.97
N LEU A 87 -1.62 15.86 -29.91
CA LEU A 87 -1.15 16.15 -28.57
C LEU A 87 0.33 15.80 -28.45
N SER A 88 1.07 16.58 -27.65
CA SER A 88 2.38 16.15 -27.18
C SER A 88 2.24 15.00 -26.18
N PRO A 89 3.21 14.08 -26.08
CA PRO A 89 3.15 12.97 -25.13
C PRO A 89 2.87 13.42 -23.69
N GLU A 90 3.40 14.56 -23.27
CA GLU A 90 3.18 15.11 -21.93
C GLU A 90 1.72 15.53 -21.70
N LEU A 91 1.08 16.10 -22.73
CA LEU A 91 -0.33 16.52 -22.63
C LEU A 91 -1.25 15.30 -22.76
N ASP A 92 -0.91 14.36 -23.63
CA ASP A 92 -1.62 13.08 -23.79
C ASP A 92 -1.70 12.33 -22.46
N ILE A 93 -0.56 12.19 -21.75
CA ILE A 93 -0.50 11.60 -20.40
C ILE A 93 -1.32 12.40 -19.38
N ALA A 94 -1.27 13.73 -19.43
CA ALA A 94 -2.02 14.57 -18.50
C ALA A 94 -3.55 14.46 -18.68
N LEU A 95 -4.01 14.11 -19.88
CA LEU A 95 -5.43 14.02 -20.24
C LEU A 95 -5.99 12.59 -20.32
N ASP A 96 -5.14 11.55 -20.24
CA ASP A 96 -5.50 10.13 -20.46
C ASP A 96 -6.66 9.64 -19.56
N ASP A 97 -6.83 10.21 -18.37
CA ASP A 97 -7.89 9.87 -17.41
C ASP A 97 -8.95 10.98 -17.23
N ALA A 98 -9.06 11.93 -18.17
CA ALA A 98 -10.04 13.03 -18.13
C ALA A 98 -11.40 12.64 -18.75
N ASP A 99 -11.95 11.49 -18.34
CA ASP A 99 -13.19 10.89 -18.88
C ASP A 99 -14.49 11.49 -18.30
N SER A 100 -14.41 12.64 -17.64
CA SER A 100 -15.58 13.27 -17.05
C SER A 100 -16.39 14.06 -18.08
N PRO A 101 -17.74 14.06 -17.99
CA PRO A 101 -18.59 14.83 -18.92
C PRO A 101 -18.43 16.35 -18.76
N TYR A 102 -17.91 16.81 -17.62
CA TYR A 102 -17.64 18.21 -17.34
C TYR A 102 -16.19 18.42 -16.90
N VAL A 103 -15.67 19.61 -17.17
CA VAL A 103 -14.37 20.09 -16.68
C VAL A 103 -14.49 21.49 -16.11
N ALA A 104 -13.71 21.78 -15.07
CA ALA A 104 -13.42 23.13 -14.59
C ALA A 104 -12.10 23.57 -15.19
N TYR A 105 -12.09 24.74 -15.86
CA TYR A 105 -10.87 25.31 -16.45
C TYR A 105 -10.94 26.83 -16.45
N ASN A 106 -9.90 27.46 -15.94
CA ASN A 106 -9.71 28.91 -15.87
C ASN A 106 -10.93 29.65 -15.28
N GLY A 107 -11.53 29.08 -14.24
CA GLY A 107 -12.69 29.65 -13.54
C GLY A 107 -14.04 29.48 -14.23
N SER A 108 -14.14 28.70 -15.31
CA SER A 108 -15.39 28.36 -15.99
C SER A 108 -15.62 26.85 -16.05
N TYR A 109 -16.87 26.44 -16.20
CA TYR A 109 -17.23 25.05 -16.50
C TYR A 109 -17.41 24.83 -17.99
N TYR A 110 -17.00 23.65 -18.46
CA TYR A 110 -17.21 23.21 -19.84
C TYR A 110 -17.79 21.80 -19.85
N GLU A 111 -18.73 21.56 -20.75
CA GLU A 111 -19.01 20.20 -21.23
C GLU A 111 -17.83 19.77 -22.11
N TRP A 112 -17.27 18.61 -21.77
CA TRP A 112 -15.97 18.17 -22.28
C TRP A 112 -16.09 16.84 -22.99
N THR A 113 -15.41 16.72 -24.14
CA THR A 113 -15.17 15.43 -24.78
C THR A 113 -13.73 15.38 -25.29
N LEU A 114 -13.01 14.32 -24.93
CA LEU A 114 -11.72 13.98 -25.50
C LEU A 114 -11.88 12.71 -26.33
N SER A 115 -11.43 12.73 -27.58
CA SER A 115 -11.39 11.53 -28.41
C SER A 115 -10.05 11.40 -29.10
N THR A 116 -9.41 10.24 -28.95
CA THR A 116 -8.13 9.90 -29.59
C THR A 116 -8.37 8.95 -30.76
N ARG A 117 -7.71 9.21 -31.90
CA ARG A 117 -7.79 8.30 -33.07
C ARG A 117 -6.74 7.19 -32.95
N GLY A 118 -7.14 6.06 -32.40
CA GLY A 118 -6.31 4.83 -32.33
C GLY A 118 -5.06 4.99 -31.46
N GLU A 119 -3.97 4.29 -31.79
CA GLU A 119 -2.68 4.36 -31.07
C GLU A 119 -1.86 5.62 -31.41
N THR A 120 -2.50 6.69 -31.91
CA THR A 120 -1.81 7.94 -32.28
C THR A 120 -2.16 9.06 -31.31
N THR A 121 -1.24 10.02 -31.09
CA THR A 121 -1.52 11.20 -30.27
C THR A 121 -2.45 12.22 -30.95
N ASN A 122 -3.08 11.88 -32.08
CA ASN A 122 -4.09 12.74 -32.69
C ASN A 122 -5.38 12.69 -31.89
N ALA A 123 -5.74 13.81 -31.29
CA ALA A 123 -6.93 13.95 -30.48
C ALA A 123 -7.84 15.07 -31.03
N THR A 124 -9.13 14.89 -30.76
CA THR A 124 -10.12 15.95 -30.85
C THR A 124 -10.57 16.27 -29.42
N ILE A 125 -10.42 17.52 -29.04
CA ILE A 125 -10.90 18.10 -27.78
C ILE A 125 -12.09 18.99 -28.11
N GLU A 126 -13.22 18.76 -27.47
CA GLU A 126 -14.39 19.64 -27.53
C GLU A 126 -14.67 20.22 -26.14
N MET A 127 -14.82 21.54 -26.08
CA MET A 127 -15.09 22.29 -24.85
C MET A 127 -16.21 23.28 -25.08
N ARG A 128 -17.41 22.95 -24.59
CA ARG A 128 -18.54 23.88 -24.66
C ARG A 128 -18.77 24.49 -23.29
N GLU A 129 -18.55 25.81 -23.18
CA GLU A 129 -18.81 26.52 -21.93
C GLU A 129 -20.26 26.28 -21.47
N THR A 130 -20.43 26.00 -20.19
CA THR A 130 -21.70 25.65 -19.57
C THR A 130 -21.88 26.36 -18.24
N GLY A 131 -23.14 26.65 -17.89
CA GLY A 131 -23.46 27.35 -16.66
C GLY A 131 -23.23 26.47 -15.41
N PRO A 132 -22.76 27.05 -14.29
CA PRO A 132 -22.59 26.33 -13.02
C PRO A 132 -23.84 25.57 -12.59
N GLU A 133 -25.02 26.16 -12.75
CA GLU A 133 -26.30 25.57 -12.36
C GLU A 133 -26.59 24.28 -13.12
N THR A 134 -26.22 24.23 -14.40
CA THR A 134 -26.41 23.04 -15.25
C THR A 134 -25.52 21.90 -14.76
N VAL A 135 -24.27 22.20 -14.37
CA VAL A 135 -23.33 21.22 -13.84
C VAL A 135 -23.78 20.72 -12.47
N PHE A 136 -24.17 21.64 -11.58
CA PHE A 136 -24.65 21.30 -10.25
C PHE A 136 -25.88 20.39 -10.32
N ASP A 137 -26.87 20.70 -11.16
CA ASP A 137 -28.05 19.85 -11.30
C ASP A 137 -27.75 18.50 -11.96
N ALA A 138 -26.75 18.42 -12.84
CA ALA A 138 -26.34 17.16 -13.46
C ALA A 138 -25.54 16.24 -12.52
N VAL A 139 -24.75 16.83 -11.62
CA VAL A 139 -23.77 16.11 -10.80
C VAL A 139 -24.26 15.88 -9.37
N ALA A 140 -25.09 16.78 -8.83
CA ALA A 140 -25.56 16.72 -7.46
C ALA A 140 -26.51 15.54 -7.22
N ARG A 141 -26.35 14.91 -6.06
CA ARG A 141 -27.18 13.79 -5.61
C ARG A 141 -28.05 14.21 -4.43
N PRO A 142 -29.27 13.70 -4.30
CA PRO A 142 -30.08 13.99 -3.12
C PRO A 142 -29.43 13.42 -1.86
N ALA A 143 -29.19 14.25 -0.85
CA ALA A 143 -28.59 13.85 0.43
C ALA A 143 -29.42 12.78 1.15
N ALA A 144 -30.75 12.79 0.97
CA ALA A 144 -31.65 11.79 1.51
C ALA A 144 -31.36 10.35 1.04
N ALA A 145 -30.76 10.20 -0.15
CA ALA A 145 -30.35 8.90 -0.69
C ALA A 145 -28.89 8.54 -0.34
N ALA A 146 -28.16 9.43 0.34
CA ALA A 146 -26.78 9.22 0.71
C ALA A 146 -26.63 8.32 1.95
N SER A 147 -25.43 7.78 2.14
CA SER A 147 -25.11 6.98 3.33
C SER A 147 -25.29 7.81 4.60
N SER A 148 -25.48 7.14 5.74
CA SER A 148 -25.65 7.84 7.03
C SER A 148 -24.48 8.78 7.34
N GLY A 149 -23.25 8.38 7.03
CA GLY A 149 -22.10 9.25 7.28
C GLY A 149 -22.01 10.48 6.36
N VAL A 150 -22.52 10.43 5.12
CA VAL A 150 -22.61 11.64 4.28
C VAL A 150 -23.63 12.61 4.87
N ARG A 151 -24.77 12.09 5.35
CA ARG A 151 -25.77 12.92 6.02
C ARG A 151 -25.23 13.54 7.30
N THR A 152 -24.51 12.75 8.12
CA THR A 152 -23.78 13.28 9.29
C THR A 152 -22.79 14.36 8.88
N ALA A 153 -22.01 14.18 7.80
CA ALA A 153 -21.07 15.19 7.35
C ALA A 153 -21.77 16.50 6.99
N ILE A 154 -22.90 16.42 6.27
CA ILE A 154 -23.69 17.59 5.88
C ILE A 154 -24.33 18.27 7.10
N ASP A 155 -24.86 17.50 8.04
CA ASP A 155 -25.57 18.01 9.22
C ASP A 155 -24.61 18.59 10.29
N GLU A 156 -23.45 17.97 10.48
CA GLU A 156 -22.46 18.31 11.54
C GLU A 156 -21.21 19.03 11.00
N GLY A 157 -21.09 19.20 9.69
CA GLY A 157 -19.94 19.79 8.98
C GLY A 157 -18.81 18.80 8.70
N THR A 158 -18.65 17.76 9.51
CA THR A 158 -17.65 16.70 9.29
C THR A 158 -18.21 15.34 9.68
N ALA A 159 -17.68 14.28 9.05
CA ALA A 159 -17.92 12.92 9.50
C ALA A 159 -16.65 12.09 9.44
N THR A 160 -16.44 11.35 10.51
CA THR A 160 -15.31 10.46 10.67
C THR A 160 -15.85 9.04 10.77
N ASN A 161 -15.94 8.29 9.66
CA ASN A 161 -16.18 6.84 9.63
C ASN A 161 -16.37 6.28 8.21
N GLY A 162 -15.60 5.25 7.86
CA GLY A 162 -15.83 4.38 6.69
C GLY A 162 -15.67 5.07 5.33
N SER A 163 -15.64 4.27 4.26
CA SER A 163 -15.54 4.78 2.88
C SER A 163 -16.77 5.62 2.53
N LEU A 164 -16.67 6.94 2.68
CA LEU A 164 -17.69 7.88 2.27
C LEU A 164 -17.52 8.16 0.78
N ARG A 165 -18.64 8.22 0.06
CA ARG A 165 -18.62 8.55 -1.35
C ARG A 165 -18.51 10.07 -1.47
N SER A 166 -17.33 10.55 -1.85
CA SER A 166 -17.16 11.95 -2.22
C SER A 166 -18.09 12.32 -3.37
N GLY A 167 -18.55 13.57 -3.36
CA GLY A 167 -19.43 14.08 -4.39
C GLY A 167 -20.16 15.36 -3.97
N LEU A 168 -20.91 15.90 -4.91
CA LEU A 168 -21.82 17.00 -4.68
C LEU A 168 -23.18 16.45 -4.23
N TYR A 169 -23.70 16.96 -3.12
CA TYR A 169 -24.98 16.57 -2.54
C TYR A 169 -25.91 17.76 -2.40
N ARG A 170 -27.21 17.53 -2.53
CA ARG A 170 -28.25 18.55 -2.39
C ARG A 170 -29.15 18.23 -1.20
N GLN A 171 -29.32 19.21 -0.32
CA GLN A 171 -30.20 19.15 0.85
C GLN A 171 -30.90 20.50 1.04
N ASP A 172 -32.22 20.49 1.15
CA ASP A 172 -33.05 21.67 1.44
C ASP A 172 -32.81 22.90 0.55
N GLY A 173 -32.42 22.67 -0.71
CA GLY A 173 -32.15 23.72 -1.69
C GLY A 173 -30.71 24.25 -1.70
N ALA A 174 -29.86 23.81 -0.77
CA ALA A 174 -28.42 24.07 -0.76
C ALA A 174 -27.62 22.90 -1.33
N TYR A 175 -26.40 23.19 -1.80
CA TYR A 175 -25.44 22.19 -2.29
C TYR A 175 -24.27 22.07 -1.33
N TYR A 176 -23.79 20.84 -1.15
CA TYR A 176 -22.69 20.50 -0.25
C TYR A 176 -21.68 19.65 -1.01
N ALA A 177 -20.45 20.14 -1.11
CA ALA A 177 -19.31 19.41 -1.61
C ALA A 177 -18.75 18.56 -0.47
N VAL A 178 -18.89 17.23 -0.58
CA VAL A 178 -18.34 16.30 0.40
C VAL A 178 -17.06 15.71 -0.16
N ALA A 179 -15.94 16.09 0.44
CA ALA A 179 -14.60 15.68 0.05
C ALA A 179 -13.82 15.18 1.27
N VAL A 180 -12.62 14.63 1.03
CA VAL A 180 -11.73 14.26 2.13
C VAL A 180 -11.08 15.54 2.67
N GLU A 181 -11.07 15.72 3.99
CA GLU A 181 -10.49 16.91 4.63
C GLU A 181 -8.98 17.06 4.30
N SER A 182 -8.27 15.94 4.15
CA SER A 182 -6.86 15.93 3.82
C SER A 182 -6.46 14.75 2.94
N GLU A 183 -6.04 15.04 1.71
CA GLU A 183 -5.43 14.04 0.83
C GLU A 183 -4.15 13.46 1.42
N ALA A 184 -3.38 14.26 2.17
CA ALA A 184 -2.19 13.81 2.88
C ALA A 184 -2.53 12.74 3.93
N ALA A 185 -3.70 12.82 4.58
CA ALA A 185 -4.19 11.79 5.49
C ALA A 185 -4.54 10.50 4.75
N VAL A 186 -5.13 10.58 3.55
CA VAL A 186 -5.38 9.42 2.68
C VAL A 186 -4.06 8.76 2.26
N PHE A 187 -3.10 9.56 1.80
CA PHE A 187 -1.79 9.06 1.41
C PHE A 187 -1.04 8.45 2.60
N ALA A 188 -1.09 9.10 3.76
CA ALA A 188 -0.52 8.57 5.00
C ALA A 188 -1.19 7.24 5.40
N GLN A 189 -2.50 7.10 5.24
CA GLN A 189 -3.19 5.84 5.51
C GLN A 189 -2.81 4.75 4.51
N VAL A 190 -2.71 5.06 3.22
CA VAL A 190 -2.25 4.12 2.19
C VAL A 190 -0.82 3.68 2.47
N ALA A 191 0.08 4.62 2.75
CA ALA A 191 1.46 4.36 3.13
C ALA A 191 1.55 3.52 4.43
N SER A 192 0.76 3.86 5.44
CA SER A 192 0.69 3.15 6.73
C SER A 192 0.11 1.74 6.59
N SER A 193 -0.84 1.56 5.68
CA SER A 193 -1.40 0.25 5.30
C SER A 193 -0.35 -0.61 4.58
N ILE A 194 0.43 -0.02 3.65
CA ILE A 194 1.55 -0.68 2.98
C ILE A 194 2.63 -1.07 3.99
N VAL A 195 2.99 -0.15 4.89
CA VAL A 195 3.99 -0.38 5.94
C VAL A 195 3.54 -1.51 6.88
N GLY A 196 2.28 -1.50 7.33
CA GLY A 196 1.72 -2.57 8.14
C GLY A 196 1.68 -3.92 7.42
N PHE A 197 1.28 -3.92 6.13
CA PHE A 197 1.21 -5.10 5.28
C PHE A 197 2.60 -5.75 5.10
N VAL A 198 3.64 -4.94 5.01
CA VAL A 198 5.03 -5.39 4.85
C VAL A 198 5.67 -5.79 6.18
N LEU A 199 5.51 -5.00 7.24
CA LEU A 199 6.16 -5.23 8.53
C LEU A 199 5.57 -6.42 9.30
N THR A 200 4.29 -6.72 9.12
CA THR A 200 3.62 -7.79 9.87
C THR A 200 4.19 -9.19 9.55
N PRO A 201 4.35 -9.59 8.27
CA PRO A 201 5.04 -10.82 7.94
C PRO A 201 6.50 -10.85 8.40
N VAL A 202 7.20 -9.71 8.36
CA VAL A 202 8.59 -9.59 8.84
C VAL A 202 8.68 -9.88 10.33
N GLY A 203 7.81 -9.25 11.12
CA GLY A 203 7.71 -9.51 12.56
C GLY A 203 7.45 -10.98 12.88
N ARG A 204 6.52 -11.61 12.15
CA ARG A 204 6.20 -13.04 12.31
C ARG A 204 7.39 -13.94 11.99
N GLY A 205 8.15 -13.60 10.94
CA GLY A 205 9.41 -14.28 10.60
C GLY A 205 10.45 -14.16 11.72
N TYR A 206 10.62 -12.96 12.29
CA TYR A 206 11.55 -12.73 13.39
C TYR A 206 11.15 -13.46 14.68
N ALA A 207 9.87 -13.41 15.03
CA ALA A 207 9.32 -14.13 16.18
C ALA A 207 9.53 -15.64 16.03
N ALA A 208 9.27 -16.20 14.85
CA ALA A 208 9.51 -17.62 14.57
C ALA A 208 10.99 -18.01 14.72
N VAL A 209 11.90 -17.20 14.17
CA VAL A 209 13.34 -17.43 14.31
C VAL A 209 13.77 -17.38 15.78
N ALA A 210 13.33 -16.36 16.51
CA ALA A 210 13.65 -16.21 17.93
C ALA A 210 13.15 -17.41 18.76
N LEU A 211 11.88 -17.81 18.58
CA LEU A 211 11.28 -18.95 19.25
C LEU A 211 12.01 -20.27 18.94
N GLY A 212 12.33 -20.51 17.67
CA GLY A 212 13.05 -21.70 17.24
C GLY A 212 14.46 -21.78 17.85
N LEU A 213 15.19 -20.67 17.88
CA LEU A 213 16.52 -20.61 18.49
C LEU A 213 16.48 -20.74 20.01
N LEU A 214 15.52 -20.10 20.67
CA LEU A 214 15.28 -20.25 22.11
C LEU A 214 14.95 -21.69 22.47
N ALA A 215 14.10 -22.36 21.69
CA ALA A 215 13.75 -23.77 21.90
C ALA A 215 14.95 -24.70 21.79
N TYR A 216 15.79 -24.54 20.75
CA TYR A 216 17.03 -25.33 20.63
C TYR A 216 18.01 -25.04 21.75
N ARG A 217 18.10 -23.78 22.20
CA ARG A 217 18.98 -23.40 23.29
C ARG A 217 18.55 -23.96 24.63
N TYR A 218 17.24 -23.97 24.89
CA TYR A 218 16.69 -24.55 26.11
C TYR A 218 16.87 -26.07 26.15
N ARG A 219 16.69 -26.75 25.01
CA ARG A 219 16.86 -28.21 24.91
C ARG A 219 18.33 -28.67 24.92
N ASP A 220 19.23 -27.90 24.33
CA ASP A 220 20.63 -28.26 24.15
C ASP A 220 21.58 -27.14 24.66
N PRO A 221 21.61 -26.83 25.97
CA PRO A 221 22.31 -25.66 26.51
C PRO A 221 23.83 -25.71 26.39
N THR A 222 24.42 -26.90 26.26
CA THR A 222 25.87 -27.14 26.26
C THR A 222 26.47 -27.35 24.86
N ARG A 223 25.68 -27.25 23.78
CA ARG A 223 26.22 -27.44 22.42
C ARG A 223 26.99 -26.20 21.94
N ASP A 224 28.21 -26.44 21.44
CA ASP A 224 29.05 -25.39 20.84
C ASP A 224 28.44 -24.79 19.56
N ARG A 225 27.81 -25.62 18.74
CA ARG A 225 27.08 -25.20 17.53
C ARG A 225 25.60 -25.44 17.72
N LEU A 226 24.85 -24.35 17.88
CA LEU A 226 23.42 -24.41 18.09
C LEU A 226 22.67 -24.81 16.81
N LEU A 227 23.12 -24.27 15.67
CA LEU A 227 22.47 -24.47 14.37
C LEU A 227 23.29 -25.33 13.41
N THR A 228 22.62 -26.32 12.83
CA THR A 228 23.01 -27.05 11.62
C THR A 228 22.03 -26.71 10.50
N PRO A 229 22.33 -27.00 9.22
CA PRO A 229 21.40 -26.70 8.12
C PRO A 229 20.01 -27.31 8.34
N ARG A 230 19.93 -28.52 8.90
CA ARG A 230 18.65 -29.17 9.23
C ARG A 230 17.88 -28.42 10.32
N ARG A 231 18.57 -27.99 11.38
CA ARG A 231 17.94 -27.23 12.47
C ARG A 231 17.49 -25.85 11.99
N ALA A 232 18.30 -25.18 11.18
CA ALA A 232 17.94 -23.89 10.60
C ALA A 232 16.76 -23.97 9.62
N ALA A 233 16.68 -25.03 8.82
CA ALA A 233 15.50 -25.31 8.00
C ALA A 233 14.25 -25.51 8.87
N ALA A 234 14.36 -26.24 9.99
CA ALA A 234 13.25 -26.41 10.94
C ALA A 234 12.84 -25.09 11.62
N VAL A 235 13.80 -24.22 11.95
CA VAL A 235 13.51 -22.87 12.48
C VAL A 235 12.82 -22.02 11.42
N ALA A 236 13.28 -22.03 10.17
CA ALA A 236 12.64 -21.30 9.08
C ALA A 236 11.21 -21.82 8.82
N ALA A 237 11.00 -23.13 8.87
CA ALA A 237 9.68 -23.75 8.70
C ALA A 237 8.69 -23.37 9.82
N LEU A 238 9.18 -22.98 11.01
CA LEU A 238 8.33 -22.52 12.12
C LEU A 238 7.63 -21.19 11.81
N ALA A 239 8.09 -20.44 10.80
CA ALA A 239 7.43 -19.21 10.34
C ALA A 239 6.02 -19.47 9.81
N LEU A 240 5.77 -20.61 9.15
CA LEU A 240 4.45 -20.99 8.65
C LEU A 240 3.39 -21.09 9.77
N PRO A 241 3.55 -21.95 10.79
CA PRO A 241 2.56 -22.06 11.85
C PRO A 241 2.47 -20.79 12.71
N VAL A 242 3.58 -20.09 12.98
CA VAL A 242 3.54 -18.81 13.71
C VAL A 242 2.75 -17.76 12.94
N ALA A 243 2.99 -17.65 11.63
CA ALA A 243 2.28 -16.71 10.80
C ALA A 243 0.80 -17.07 10.63
N LEU A 244 0.47 -18.36 10.49
CA LEU A 244 -0.92 -18.83 10.43
C LEU A 244 -1.68 -18.52 11.72
N VAL A 245 -1.08 -18.80 12.89
CA VAL A 245 -1.69 -18.46 14.18
C VAL A 245 -1.87 -16.96 14.31
N GLY A 246 -0.87 -16.16 13.93
CA GLY A 246 -0.98 -14.71 13.91
C GLY A 246 -2.10 -14.23 12.98
N THR A 247 -2.19 -14.74 11.75
CA THR A 247 -3.25 -14.39 10.81
C THR A 247 -4.62 -14.81 11.35
N ALA A 248 -4.76 -16.00 11.92
CA ALA A 248 -6.02 -16.50 12.45
C ALA A 248 -6.54 -15.68 13.65
N LEU A 249 -5.64 -15.25 14.54
CA LEU A 249 -6.00 -14.48 15.72
C LEU A 249 -6.33 -13.00 15.39
N PHE A 250 -5.72 -12.44 14.35
CA PHE A 250 -5.71 -10.98 14.15
C PHE A 250 -6.17 -10.51 12.77
N GLU A 251 -6.30 -11.40 11.78
CA GLU A 251 -6.56 -11.04 10.37
C GLU A 251 -7.61 -11.97 9.71
N SER A 252 -8.57 -12.46 10.51
CA SER A 252 -9.57 -13.47 10.09
C SER A 252 -10.52 -13.02 8.96
N GLY A 253 -10.51 -11.74 8.58
CA GLY A 253 -11.40 -11.17 7.55
C GLY A 253 -10.90 -11.32 6.10
N SER A 254 -9.68 -11.77 5.86
CA SER A 254 -9.11 -11.86 4.50
C SER A 254 -8.49 -13.22 4.21
N LEU A 255 -9.14 -14.01 3.34
CA LEU A 255 -8.65 -15.34 2.94
C LEU A 255 -7.30 -15.28 2.23
N SER A 256 -6.99 -14.21 1.49
CA SER A 256 -5.69 -14.07 0.83
C SER A 256 -4.54 -13.92 1.82
N ARG A 257 -4.77 -13.28 2.98
CA ARG A 257 -3.77 -13.11 4.06
C ARG A 257 -3.36 -14.42 4.74
N ILE A 258 -4.19 -15.46 4.64
CA ILE A 258 -3.87 -16.82 5.12
C ILE A 258 -2.74 -17.44 4.29
N VAL A 259 -2.56 -16.99 3.04
CA VAL A 259 -1.51 -17.49 2.15
C VAL A 259 -0.34 -16.51 2.04
N THR A 260 -0.62 -15.22 1.78
CA THR A 260 0.43 -14.23 1.52
C THR A 260 1.27 -13.94 2.76
N GLY A 261 0.65 -13.83 3.94
CA GLY A 261 1.35 -13.59 5.21
C GLY A 261 2.37 -14.68 5.54
N PRO A 262 1.97 -15.96 5.61
CA PRO A 262 2.89 -17.07 5.87
C PRO A 262 3.97 -17.24 4.79
N ALA A 263 3.64 -17.03 3.52
CA ALA A 263 4.63 -17.08 2.44
C ALA A 263 5.73 -16.03 2.65
N SER A 264 5.36 -14.77 2.89
CA SER A 264 6.31 -13.68 3.17
C SER A 264 7.12 -13.90 4.46
N ALA A 265 6.47 -14.34 5.54
CA ALA A 265 7.17 -14.64 6.80
C ALA A 265 8.20 -15.77 6.63
N THR A 266 7.91 -16.75 5.77
CA THR A 266 8.83 -17.86 5.46
C THR A 266 10.05 -17.36 4.67
N VAL A 267 9.88 -16.44 3.71
CA VAL A 267 11.02 -15.82 3.01
C VAL A 267 11.94 -15.11 3.98
N VAL A 268 11.39 -14.34 4.93
CA VAL A 268 12.17 -13.63 5.96
C VAL A 268 12.91 -14.63 6.84
N ALA A 269 12.23 -15.65 7.36
CA ALA A 269 12.83 -16.65 8.25
C ALA A 269 13.86 -17.54 7.55
N ALA A 270 13.74 -17.76 6.23
CA ALA A 270 14.72 -18.47 5.42
C ALA A 270 16.12 -17.82 5.47
N GLY A 271 16.21 -16.54 5.80
CA GLY A 271 17.46 -15.86 6.10
C GLY A 271 18.31 -16.63 7.11
N VAL A 272 17.71 -17.25 8.13
CA VAL A 272 18.46 -18.03 9.14
C VAL A 272 19.18 -19.23 8.51
N LEU A 273 18.53 -19.93 7.58
CA LEU A 273 19.13 -21.05 6.84
C LEU A 273 20.24 -20.55 5.92
N ALA A 274 19.99 -19.46 5.20
CA ALA A 274 20.97 -18.80 4.35
C ALA A 274 22.24 -18.43 5.14
N GLY A 275 22.09 -17.88 6.35
CA GLY A 275 23.18 -17.56 7.27
C GLY A 275 24.03 -18.77 7.65
N VAL A 276 23.38 -19.90 7.97
CA VAL A 276 24.09 -21.16 8.26
C VAL A 276 24.86 -21.67 7.04
N LEU A 277 24.23 -21.65 5.86
CA LEU A 277 24.87 -22.13 4.63
C LEU A 277 26.07 -21.26 4.22
N ALA A 278 25.96 -19.94 4.40
CA ALA A 278 27.06 -19.00 4.20
C ALA A 278 28.20 -19.24 5.20
N ALA A 279 27.90 -19.47 6.47
CA ALA A 279 28.91 -19.80 7.49
C ALA A 279 29.69 -21.07 7.15
N GLN A 280 29.04 -22.02 6.48
CA GLN A 280 29.64 -23.29 6.02
C GLN A 280 30.20 -23.22 4.60
N ARG A 281 30.19 -22.05 3.94
CA ARG A 281 30.64 -21.83 2.55
C ARG A 281 29.94 -22.74 1.52
N ARG A 282 28.69 -23.13 1.77
CA ARG A 282 27.89 -24.00 0.87
C ARG A 282 27.10 -23.18 -0.15
N TRP A 283 27.82 -22.45 -1.01
CA TRP A 283 27.26 -21.45 -1.93
C TRP A 283 26.22 -22.00 -2.92
N ALA A 284 26.43 -23.20 -3.45
CA ALA A 284 25.47 -23.84 -4.36
C ALA A 284 24.11 -24.11 -3.69
N LEU A 285 24.13 -24.60 -2.44
CA LEU A 285 22.92 -24.83 -1.67
C LEU A 285 22.27 -23.52 -1.23
N LEU A 286 23.07 -22.51 -0.89
CA LEU A 286 22.55 -21.18 -0.58
C LEU A 286 21.74 -20.64 -1.77
N ALA A 287 22.35 -20.58 -2.96
CA ALA A 287 21.67 -20.12 -4.17
C ALA A 287 20.41 -20.94 -4.47
N GLY A 288 20.51 -22.27 -4.42
CA GLY A 288 19.37 -23.16 -4.67
C GLY A 288 18.22 -22.95 -3.68
N THR A 289 18.52 -22.82 -2.38
CA THR A 289 17.48 -22.61 -1.35
C THR A 289 16.83 -21.23 -1.44
N THR A 290 17.61 -20.16 -1.68
CA THR A 290 17.06 -18.81 -1.81
C THR A 290 16.16 -18.69 -3.05
N VAL A 291 16.62 -19.20 -4.20
CA VAL A 291 15.82 -19.21 -5.43
C VAL A 291 14.57 -20.08 -5.25
N GLY A 292 14.71 -21.29 -4.70
CA GLY A 292 13.58 -22.19 -4.48
C GLY A 292 12.51 -21.61 -3.56
N ILE A 293 12.90 -21.00 -2.44
CA ILE A 293 11.97 -20.36 -1.50
C ILE A 293 11.33 -19.12 -2.13
N GLY A 294 12.10 -18.32 -2.88
CA GLY A 294 11.56 -17.16 -3.61
C GLY A 294 10.52 -17.55 -4.65
N LEU A 295 10.79 -18.59 -5.44
CA LEU A 295 9.83 -19.10 -6.44
C LEU A 295 8.58 -19.68 -5.77
N LEU A 296 8.73 -20.46 -4.70
CA LEU A 296 7.58 -21.02 -3.96
C LEU A 296 6.70 -19.93 -3.34
N ALA A 297 7.31 -18.91 -2.71
CA ALA A 297 6.58 -17.78 -2.15
C ALA A 297 5.87 -16.98 -3.24
N THR A 298 6.55 -16.73 -4.37
CA THR A 298 5.95 -16.04 -5.53
C THR A 298 4.77 -16.83 -6.08
N ALA A 299 4.90 -18.14 -6.26
CA ALA A 299 3.81 -19.00 -6.73
C ALA A 299 2.63 -19.02 -5.73
N ALA A 300 2.90 -19.06 -4.42
CA ALA A 300 1.86 -19.00 -3.41
C ALA A 300 1.11 -17.66 -3.42
N ILE A 301 1.82 -16.53 -3.54
CA ILE A 301 1.23 -15.19 -3.61
C ILE A 301 0.44 -15.02 -4.91
N ALA A 302 0.96 -15.47 -6.04
CA ALA A 302 0.25 -15.49 -7.32
C ALA A 302 -1.01 -16.36 -7.24
N GLY A 303 -0.95 -17.54 -6.61
CA GLY A 303 -2.11 -18.38 -6.39
C GLY A 303 -3.20 -17.72 -5.54
N ALA A 304 -2.82 -16.87 -4.58
CA ALA A 304 -3.76 -16.18 -3.70
C ALA A 304 -4.36 -14.90 -4.31
N LEU A 305 -3.63 -14.21 -5.18
CA LEU A 305 -4.01 -12.89 -5.71
C LEU A 305 -4.23 -12.87 -7.24
N GLY A 306 -4.10 -14.00 -7.92
CA GLY A 306 -4.20 -14.09 -9.38
C GLY A 306 -3.06 -13.34 -10.09
N VAL A 307 -3.38 -12.72 -11.23
CA VAL A 307 -2.41 -11.99 -12.08
C VAL A 307 -1.67 -10.90 -11.31
N VAL A 308 -2.38 -10.18 -10.43
CA VAL A 308 -1.80 -9.15 -9.56
C VAL A 308 -0.69 -9.72 -8.67
N GLY A 309 -0.84 -10.96 -8.20
CA GLY A 309 0.16 -11.63 -7.39
C GLY A 309 1.47 -11.98 -8.12
N LEU A 310 1.50 -12.00 -9.46
CA LEU A 310 2.74 -12.15 -10.22
C LEU A 310 3.66 -10.93 -10.11
N ILE A 311 3.10 -9.75 -9.82
CA ILE A 311 3.85 -8.51 -9.59
C ILE A 311 4.23 -8.40 -8.11
N PHE A 312 3.27 -8.62 -7.22
CA PHE A 312 3.51 -8.50 -5.77
C PHE A 312 4.36 -9.63 -5.19
N GLY A 313 4.34 -10.83 -5.78
CA GLY A 313 5.13 -11.98 -5.33
C GLY A 313 6.64 -11.72 -5.34
N PRO A 314 7.23 -11.35 -6.49
CA PRO A 314 8.65 -10.99 -6.57
C PRO A 314 9.02 -9.81 -5.66
N LEU A 315 8.17 -8.78 -5.57
CA LEU A 315 8.39 -7.64 -4.69
C LEU A 315 8.44 -8.07 -3.20
N ALA A 316 7.49 -8.91 -2.77
CA ALA A 316 7.48 -9.47 -1.43
C ALA A 316 8.72 -10.33 -1.16
N VAL A 317 9.22 -11.07 -2.15
CA VAL A 317 10.48 -11.82 -2.04
C VAL A 317 11.67 -10.88 -1.86
N LEU A 318 11.77 -9.81 -2.65
CA LEU A 318 12.86 -8.83 -2.53
C LEU A 318 12.89 -8.19 -1.14
N ILE A 319 11.74 -7.75 -0.65
CA ILE A 319 11.60 -7.20 0.70
C ILE A 319 11.94 -8.25 1.76
N GLY A 320 11.46 -9.49 1.57
CA GLY A 320 11.76 -10.60 2.46
C GLY A 320 13.24 -10.96 2.52
N VAL A 321 13.96 -10.87 1.40
CA VAL A 321 15.42 -11.06 1.34
C VAL A 321 16.15 -9.93 2.06
N ALA A 322 15.76 -8.67 1.83
CA ALA A 322 16.37 -7.52 2.48
C ALA A 322 16.18 -7.58 4.01
N THR A 323 14.96 -7.81 4.46
CA THR A 323 14.63 -7.92 5.90
C THR A 323 15.12 -9.23 6.51
N GLY A 324 15.29 -10.28 5.70
CA GLY A 324 15.92 -11.55 6.06
C GLY A 324 17.41 -11.45 6.41
N ALA A 325 18.06 -10.31 6.14
CA ALA A 325 19.45 -10.05 6.54
C ALA A 325 19.65 -10.16 8.07
N VAL A 326 18.64 -9.80 8.87
CA VAL A 326 18.70 -9.95 10.33
C VAL A 326 18.72 -11.44 10.71
N PRO A 327 17.72 -12.28 10.35
CA PRO A 327 17.78 -13.73 10.51
C PRO A 327 19.06 -14.36 9.96
N PHE A 328 19.58 -13.87 8.82
CA PHE A 328 20.85 -14.31 8.26
C PHE A 328 22.02 -14.10 9.23
N GLY A 329 22.13 -12.92 9.85
CA GLY A 329 23.15 -12.66 10.88
C GLY A 329 23.06 -13.65 12.05
N TYR A 330 21.84 -13.92 12.55
CA TYR A 330 21.61 -14.92 13.59
C TYR A 330 22.02 -16.32 13.13
N GLY A 331 21.59 -16.75 11.94
CA GLY A 331 21.97 -18.05 11.37
C GLY A 331 23.48 -18.22 11.26
N TYR A 332 24.17 -17.21 10.75
CA TYR A 332 25.62 -17.20 10.60
C TYR A 332 26.35 -17.27 11.94
N TRP A 333 25.90 -16.50 12.93
CA TRP A 333 26.52 -16.43 14.25
C TRP A 333 26.31 -17.72 15.06
N PHE A 334 25.10 -18.29 15.04
CA PHE A 334 24.76 -19.51 15.78
C PHE A 334 25.21 -20.82 15.08
N ALA A 335 25.66 -20.75 13.83
CA ALA A 335 26.34 -21.85 13.13
C ALA A 335 27.83 -22.00 13.53
N ARG A 336 28.42 -20.95 14.10
CA ARG A 336 29.82 -20.96 14.55
C ARG A 336 29.92 -21.50 15.99
N PRO A 337 31.05 -22.16 16.34
CA PRO A 337 31.28 -22.59 17.72
C PRO A 337 31.21 -21.39 18.68
N ALA A 338 30.79 -21.63 19.92
CA ALA A 338 30.89 -20.63 20.97
C ALA A 338 32.37 -20.24 21.15
N PRO A 339 32.70 -18.94 21.29
CA PRO A 339 34.05 -18.57 21.65
C PRO A 339 34.39 -19.23 22.99
N GLU A 340 35.54 -19.92 23.06
CA GLU A 340 36.06 -20.45 24.31
C GLU A 340 36.17 -19.28 25.30
N VAL A 341 35.53 -19.44 26.47
CA VAL A 341 35.85 -18.58 27.60
C VAL A 341 37.27 -18.95 27.97
N SER A 342 38.25 -18.13 27.61
CA SER A 342 39.62 -18.27 28.09
C SER A 342 39.56 -18.36 29.61
N ALA A 343 39.77 -19.56 30.14
CA ALA A 343 39.95 -19.77 31.56
C ALA A 343 41.24 -19.04 31.95
N GLY A 344 41.08 -17.90 32.61
CA GLY A 344 42.11 -17.31 33.46
C GLY A 344 42.00 -17.87 34.87
#